data_AF-A0A835XJE8-F1
#
_entry.id   AF-A0A835XJE8-F1
#
_cell.length_a   1.000
_cell.length_b   1.000
_cell.length_c   1.000
_cell.angle_alpha   90.00
_cell.angle_beta   90.00
_cell.angle_gamma   90.00
#
_symmetry.space_group_name_H-M   'P 1'
#
loop_
_entity.id
_entity.type
_entity.pdbx_description
1 polymer ?
#
loop_
_entity_poly.entity_id
_entity_poly.type
_entity_poly.pdbx_seq_one_letter_code
_entity_poly.pdbx_strand_id
1 'polypeptide(L)'
;MPDAAAARASCVDCLASGVYAQYCYGCAKLATPQARTGCVECVKRGGVAEFCATPTPDALPPDRDCFHGSYACISCYTQPEVKNRTACARCVKEMESRTGTNSDKAYQCHQCFLKIDDRVTQGICMDECVPATLPSGTYTECYGMCANPDLTAGRNPARVRECVDCLIAVNSSSNFYGCDQCIRSTNDLPNAAEARAECIGCLKTLVGTSWPPQYCFSCARLPSVQAQSDCAECLKKGGDFNVCTKAATIT
;
A
#
# COMPACT_ATOMS: atom_id res chain seq x y z
N MET A 1 -14.84 -38.04 19.52
CA MET A 1 -15.95 -37.12 19.23
C MET A 1 -15.94 -36.03 20.28
N PRO A 2 -16.02 -34.74 19.93
CA PRO A 2 -16.08 -33.67 20.93
C PRO A 2 -17.29 -33.87 21.82
N ASP A 3 -17.13 -33.63 23.12
CA ASP A 3 -18.24 -33.64 24.07
C ASP A 3 -19.33 -32.65 23.62
N ALA A 4 -20.49 -33.20 23.27
CA ALA A 4 -21.63 -32.47 22.71
C ALA A 4 -22.24 -31.49 23.71
N ALA A 5 -22.16 -31.79 25.02
CA ALA A 5 -22.62 -30.89 26.06
C ALA A 5 -21.73 -29.65 26.14
N ALA A 6 -20.41 -29.84 26.10
CA ALA A 6 -19.45 -28.74 26.08
C ALA A 6 -19.55 -27.88 24.80
N ALA A 7 -19.78 -28.50 23.64
CA ALA A 7 -19.96 -27.77 22.37
C ALA A 7 -21.22 -26.88 22.41
N ARG A 8 -22.31 -27.42 22.97
CA ARG A 8 -23.57 -26.71 23.13
C ARG A 8 -23.45 -25.54 24.11
N ALA A 9 -22.76 -25.73 25.24
CA ALA A 9 -22.54 -24.67 26.21
C ALA A 9 -21.77 -23.48 25.63
N SER A 10 -20.66 -23.74 24.90
CA SER A 10 -19.89 -22.69 24.22
C SER A 10 -20.70 -21.95 23.13
N CYS A 11 -21.57 -22.65 22.41
CA CYS A 11 -22.43 -22.04 21.39
C CYS A 11 -23.50 -21.13 22.01
N VAL A 12 -24.15 -21.57 23.09
CA VAL A 12 -25.16 -20.79 23.82
C VAL A 12 -24.55 -19.51 24.41
N ASP A 13 -23.36 -19.61 25.02
CA ASP A 13 -22.64 -18.45 25.56
C ASP A 13 -22.23 -17.44 24.47
N CYS A 14 -21.80 -17.94 23.31
CA CYS A 14 -21.51 -17.11 22.13
C CYS A 14 -22.75 -16.36 21.62
N LEU A 15 -23.89 -17.07 21.48
CA LEU A 15 -25.16 -16.48 21.04
C LEU A 15 -25.69 -15.44 22.02
N ALA A 16 -25.55 -15.69 23.33
CA ALA A 16 -25.97 -14.76 24.38
C ALA A 16 -25.23 -13.42 24.33
N SER A 17 -24.07 -13.37 23.66
CA SER A 17 -23.27 -12.15 23.48
C SER A 17 -23.64 -11.37 22.21
N GLY A 18 -24.75 -11.71 21.53
CA GLY A 18 -25.24 -10.99 20.35
C GLY A 18 -24.54 -11.34 19.03
N VAL A 19 -23.76 -12.42 19.01
CA VAL A 19 -23.05 -12.90 17.82
C VAL A 19 -24.01 -13.67 16.89
N TYR A 20 -23.88 -13.49 15.57
CA TYR A 20 -24.56 -14.31 14.57
C TYR A 20 -24.33 -15.81 14.75
N ALA A 21 -25.42 -16.58 14.70
CA ALA A 21 -25.42 -18.02 14.95
C ALA A 21 -24.43 -18.80 14.07
N GLN A 22 -24.27 -18.41 12.80
CA GLN A 22 -23.33 -19.04 11.88
C GLN A 22 -21.88 -19.06 12.39
N TYR A 23 -21.47 -18.06 13.16
CA TYR A 23 -20.13 -18.01 13.74
C TYR A 23 -20.02 -18.86 15.01
N CYS A 24 -21.05 -18.84 15.87
CA CYS A 24 -21.07 -19.70 17.06
C CYS A 24 -21.07 -21.20 16.70
N TYR A 25 -21.76 -21.58 15.62
CA TYR A 25 -21.73 -22.94 15.08
C TYR A 25 -20.35 -23.37 14.56
N GLY A 26 -19.58 -22.46 13.96
CA GLY A 26 -18.21 -22.76 13.52
C GLY A 26 -17.29 -23.09 14.69
N CYS A 27 -17.37 -22.30 15.78
CA CYS A 27 -16.58 -22.56 16.99
C CYS A 27 -16.97 -23.88 17.67
N ALA A 28 -18.26 -24.22 17.72
CA ALA A 28 -18.74 -25.44 18.37
C ALA A 28 -18.21 -26.73 17.73
N LYS A 29 -17.78 -26.68 16.46
CA LYS A 29 -17.22 -27.83 15.71
C LYS A 29 -15.76 -28.14 16.05
N LEU A 30 -15.10 -27.32 16.87
CA LEU A 30 -13.69 -27.52 17.22
C LEU A 30 -13.48 -28.69 18.18
N ALA A 31 -12.38 -29.42 17.95
CA ALA A 31 -12.12 -30.70 18.60
C ALA A 31 -11.84 -30.58 20.11
N THR A 32 -11.20 -29.49 20.56
CA THR A 32 -10.78 -29.31 21.95
C THR A 32 -11.61 -28.23 22.67
N PRO A 33 -11.85 -28.35 23.99
CA PRO A 33 -12.44 -27.28 24.78
C PRO A 33 -11.68 -25.95 24.67
N GLN A 34 -10.34 -25.98 24.72
CA GLN A 34 -9.50 -24.78 24.61
C GLN A 34 -9.68 -24.07 23.27
N ALA A 35 -9.73 -24.81 22.14
CA ALA A 35 -9.97 -24.22 20.83
C ALA A 35 -11.38 -23.62 20.74
N ARG A 36 -12.39 -24.28 21.32
CA ARG A 36 -13.77 -23.75 21.39
C ARG A 36 -13.83 -22.44 22.17
N THR A 37 -13.24 -22.38 23.36
CA THR A 37 -13.21 -21.16 24.19
C THR A 37 -12.45 -20.03 23.49
N GLY A 38 -11.27 -20.30 22.93
CA GLY A 38 -10.50 -19.31 22.17
C GLY A 38 -11.27 -18.80 20.95
N CYS A 39 -11.98 -19.68 20.26
CA CYS A 39 -12.82 -19.30 19.12
C CYS A 39 -14.02 -18.44 19.54
N VAL A 40 -14.73 -18.81 20.61
CA VAL A 40 -15.86 -18.04 21.13
C VAL A 40 -15.42 -16.64 21.57
N GLU A 41 -14.31 -16.51 22.29
CA GLU A 41 -13.76 -15.20 22.67
C GLU A 41 -13.39 -14.36 21.43
N CYS A 42 -12.78 -14.98 20.43
CA CYS A 42 -12.44 -14.34 19.15
C CYS A 42 -13.70 -13.86 18.41
N VAL A 43 -14.77 -14.66 18.40
CA VAL A 43 -16.03 -14.37 17.72
C VAL A 43 -16.89 -13.34 18.49
N LYS A 44 -16.92 -13.40 19.83
CA LYS A 44 -17.54 -12.36 20.69
C LYS A 44 -16.89 -11.00 20.47
N ARG A 45 -15.59 -11.01 20.15
CA ARG A 45 -14.78 -9.88 19.69
C ARG A 45 -14.91 -9.62 18.18
N GLY A 46 -16.05 -9.92 17.58
CA GLY A 46 -16.37 -9.66 16.17
C GLY A 46 -15.64 -10.54 15.15
N GLY A 47 -14.80 -11.49 15.55
CA GLY A 47 -14.12 -12.40 14.65
C GLY A 47 -15.05 -13.37 13.94
N VAL A 48 -14.54 -13.98 12.85
CA VAL A 48 -15.22 -15.01 12.07
C VAL A 48 -14.76 -16.38 12.49
N ALA A 49 -15.71 -17.28 12.71
CA ALA A 49 -15.44 -18.60 13.27
C ALA A 49 -14.42 -19.43 12.49
N GLU A 50 -14.38 -19.32 11.16
CA GLU A 50 -13.46 -20.08 10.30
C GLU A 50 -11.98 -19.70 10.53
N PHE A 51 -11.72 -18.45 10.92
CA PHE A 51 -10.37 -17.95 11.25
C PHE A 51 -10.06 -18.06 12.74
N CYS A 52 -11.09 -18.06 13.58
CA CYS A 52 -10.96 -18.34 15.00
C CYS A 52 -10.81 -19.85 15.29
N ALA A 53 -11.06 -20.70 14.29
CA ALA A 53 -11.04 -22.17 14.34
C ALA A 53 -9.67 -22.80 14.08
N THR A 54 -8.74 -22.09 13.45
CA THR A 54 -7.40 -22.61 13.22
C THR A 54 -6.63 -22.63 14.54
N PRO A 55 -5.95 -23.75 14.89
CA PRO A 55 -5.00 -23.74 15.99
C PRO A 55 -3.99 -22.65 15.64
N THR A 56 -3.93 -21.65 16.50
CA THR A 56 -3.00 -20.54 16.37
C THR A 56 -1.61 -21.14 16.18
N PRO A 57 -0.92 -20.95 15.04
CA PRO A 57 0.50 -21.25 14.96
C PRO A 57 1.17 -20.23 15.88
N ASP A 58 1.45 -20.66 17.10
CA ASP A 58 1.95 -19.86 18.21
C ASP A 58 1.06 -18.66 18.59
N ALA A 59 1.21 -18.19 19.82
CA ALA A 59 0.42 -17.08 20.35
C ALA A 59 0.43 -15.90 19.37
N LEU A 60 -0.75 -15.52 18.87
CA LEU A 60 -0.92 -14.24 18.19
C LEU A 60 -0.36 -13.14 19.12
N PRO A 61 0.51 -12.24 18.64
CA PRO A 61 1.08 -11.19 19.47
C PRO A 61 -0.03 -10.41 20.21
N PRO A 62 0.13 -10.10 21.50
CA PRO A 62 -0.91 -9.46 22.32
C PRO A 62 -1.32 -8.06 21.83
N ASP A 63 -0.53 -7.41 20.98
CA ASP A 63 -0.78 -6.08 20.42
C ASP A 63 -1.59 -6.11 19.11
N ARG A 64 -2.71 -6.84 19.06
CA ARG A 64 -3.61 -6.76 17.90
C ARG A 64 -4.39 -5.45 17.92
N ASP A 65 -3.88 -4.50 17.16
CA ASP A 65 -4.47 -3.20 16.91
C ASP A 65 -5.60 -3.24 15.83
N CYS A 66 -6.09 -4.45 15.50
CA CYS A 66 -7.14 -4.67 14.51
C CYS A 66 -8.52 -4.34 15.06
N PHE A 67 -9.35 -3.66 14.27
CA PHE A 67 -10.77 -3.54 14.57
C PHE A 67 -11.41 -4.94 14.64
N HIS A 68 -12.26 -5.15 15.64
CA HIS A 68 -13.01 -6.38 15.83
C HIS A 68 -13.84 -6.70 14.57
N GLY A 69 -13.59 -7.86 13.94
CA GLY A 69 -14.25 -8.29 12.71
C GLY A 69 -13.69 -7.77 11.39
N SER A 70 -12.53 -7.09 11.41
CA SER A 70 -11.79 -6.76 10.19
C SER A 70 -11.15 -8.01 9.58
N TYR A 71 -11.77 -8.56 8.53
CA TYR A 71 -11.21 -9.68 7.76
C TYR A 71 -9.86 -9.28 7.14
N ALA A 72 -9.77 -8.05 6.66
CA ALA A 72 -8.55 -7.54 6.06
C ALA A 72 -7.40 -7.55 7.09
N CYS A 73 -7.66 -7.09 8.32
CA CYS A 73 -6.62 -7.00 9.34
C CYS A 73 -6.23 -8.38 9.87
N ILE A 74 -7.17 -9.32 9.99
CA ILE A 74 -6.87 -10.71 10.36
C ILE A 74 -5.90 -11.32 9.33
N SER A 75 -6.14 -11.08 8.04
CA SER A 75 -5.34 -11.67 6.98
C SER A 75 -3.87 -11.22 7.01
N CYS A 76 -3.59 -10.00 7.50
CA CYS A 76 -2.22 -9.53 7.73
C CYS A 76 -1.39 -10.42 8.66
N TYR A 77 -2.04 -11.20 9.54
CA TYR A 77 -1.35 -12.10 10.47
C TYR A 77 -1.38 -13.56 10.02
N THR A 78 -2.33 -13.95 9.18
CA THR A 78 -2.52 -15.35 8.77
C THR A 78 -1.90 -15.68 7.43
N GLN A 79 -1.67 -14.68 6.56
CA GLN A 79 -1.09 -14.90 5.23
C GLN A 79 0.45 -14.99 5.32
N PRO A 80 1.08 -16.08 4.82
CA PRO A 80 2.53 -16.28 4.89
C PRO A 80 3.34 -15.32 3.98
N GLU A 81 2.69 -14.73 2.98
CA GLU A 81 3.25 -13.73 2.07
C GLU A 81 3.47 -12.38 2.76
N VAL A 82 2.75 -12.10 3.85
CA VAL A 82 2.89 -10.87 4.63
C VAL A 82 4.18 -10.93 5.45
N LYS A 83 5.24 -10.31 4.93
CA LYS A 83 6.54 -10.20 5.60
C LYS A 83 6.56 -9.06 6.62
N ASN A 84 5.80 -8.00 6.37
CA ASN A 84 5.64 -6.89 7.30
C ASN A 84 4.21 -6.83 7.88
N ARG A 85 3.93 -7.73 8.84
CA ARG A 85 2.61 -7.88 9.46
C ARG A 85 2.13 -6.59 10.15
N THR A 86 3.04 -5.87 10.81
CA THR A 86 2.75 -4.61 11.49
C THR A 86 2.32 -3.53 10.51
N ALA A 87 3.06 -3.34 9.41
CA ALA A 87 2.70 -2.36 8.38
C ALA A 87 1.37 -2.71 7.70
N CYS A 88 1.13 -4.00 7.42
CA CYS A 88 -0.14 -4.46 6.87
C CYS A 88 -1.31 -4.12 7.79
N ALA A 89 -1.21 -4.47 9.09
CA ALA A 89 -2.27 -4.21 10.06
C ALA A 89 -2.54 -2.71 10.22
N ARG A 90 -1.48 -1.88 10.26
CA ARG A 90 -1.61 -0.42 10.35
C ARG A 90 -2.28 0.17 9.11
N CYS A 91 -1.83 -0.23 7.93
CA CYS A 91 -2.43 0.19 6.66
C CYS A 91 -3.92 -0.15 6.62
N VAL A 92 -4.29 -1.39 6.95
CA VAL A 92 -5.70 -1.81 6.97
C VAL A 92 -6.51 -0.97 7.95
N LYS A 93 -6.01 -0.80 9.19
CA LYS A 93 -6.67 0.01 10.23
C LYS A 93 -6.92 1.44 9.73
N GLU A 94 -5.91 2.05 9.10
CA GLU A 94 -6.02 3.40 8.58
C GLU A 94 -7.02 3.49 7.42
N MET A 95 -6.98 2.55 6.48
CA MET A 95 -7.93 2.49 5.37
C MET A 95 -9.36 2.31 5.87
N GLU A 96 -9.59 1.39 6.80
CA GLU A 96 -10.91 1.16 7.41
C GLU A 96 -11.41 2.37 8.20
N SER A 97 -10.52 3.07 8.92
CA SER A 97 -10.90 4.29 9.65
C SER A 97 -11.45 5.39 8.74
N ARG A 98 -11.03 5.40 7.47
CA ARG A 98 -11.43 6.40 6.46
C ARG A 98 -12.55 5.94 5.54
N THR A 99 -12.77 4.62 5.43
CA THR A 99 -13.63 4.03 4.39
C THR A 99 -14.68 3.05 4.91
N GLY A 100 -14.69 2.81 6.22
CA GLY A 100 -15.54 1.82 6.89
C GLY A 100 -14.84 0.48 7.08
N THR A 101 -15.23 -0.24 8.14
CA THR A 101 -14.74 -1.61 8.44
C THR A 101 -15.05 -2.55 7.28
N ASN A 102 -14.11 -3.43 6.92
CA ASN A 102 -14.25 -4.40 5.83
C ASN A 102 -14.52 -3.78 4.45
N SER A 103 -14.11 -2.54 4.22
CA SER A 103 -14.18 -1.98 2.88
C SER A 103 -13.23 -2.73 1.93
N ASP A 104 -13.62 -2.84 0.66
CA ASP A 104 -12.73 -3.37 -0.40
C ASP A 104 -11.43 -2.55 -0.55
N LYS A 105 -11.45 -1.30 -0.07
CA LYS A 105 -10.27 -0.43 -0.06
C LYS A 105 -9.24 -0.89 0.99
N ALA A 106 -9.66 -1.45 2.11
CA ALA A 106 -8.74 -2.01 3.11
C ALA A 106 -7.89 -3.17 2.54
N TYR A 107 -8.45 -3.96 1.63
CA TYR A 107 -7.74 -5.03 0.92
C TYR A 107 -6.65 -4.53 -0.05
N GLN A 108 -6.57 -3.23 -0.32
CA GLN A 108 -5.53 -2.67 -1.20
C GLN A 108 -4.16 -2.71 -0.54
N CYS A 109 -4.11 -2.65 0.79
CA CYS A 109 -2.90 -2.93 1.56
C CYS A 109 -2.32 -4.31 1.22
N HIS A 110 -3.16 -5.26 0.82
CA HIS A 110 -2.72 -6.62 0.52
C HIS A 110 -2.06 -6.75 -0.84
N GLN A 111 -2.41 -5.88 -1.80
CA GLN A 111 -1.79 -5.89 -3.12
C GLN A 111 -0.27 -5.68 -3.02
N CYS A 112 0.18 -4.93 -2.02
CA CYS A 112 1.61 -4.76 -1.73
C CYS A 112 2.32 -6.11 -1.45
N PHE A 113 1.74 -7.02 -0.65
CA PHE A 113 2.44 -8.29 -0.34
C PHE A 113 2.31 -9.37 -1.41
N LEU A 114 1.35 -9.25 -2.34
CA LEU A 114 1.21 -10.21 -3.44
C LEU A 114 2.33 -10.11 -4.49
N LYS A 115 3.02 -8.97 -4.54
CA LYS A 115 4.05 -8.66 -5.56
C LYS A 115 5.41 -8.30 -4.97
N ILE A 116 5.49 -8.08 -3.66
CA ILE A 116 6.70 -7.69 -2.96
C ILE A 116 7.01 -8.78 -1.94
N ASP A 117 8.18 -9.40 -2.01
CA ASP A 117 8.57 -10.52 -1.14
C ASP A 117 9.50 -10.12 0.03
N ASP A 118 9.87 -8.84 0.14
CA ASP A 118 10.74 -8.32 1.17
C ASP A 118 10.00 -7.43 2.18
N ARG A 119 10.44 -7.46 3.43
CA ARG A 119 9.78 -6.77 4.56
C ARG A 119 9.84 -5.24 4.44
N VAL A 120 10.92 -4.69 3.88
CA VAL A 120 11.18 -3.24 3.89
C VAL A 120 10.31 -2.55 2.84
N THR A 121 10.33 -3.06 1.61
CA THR A 121 9.50 -2.54 0.51
C THR A 121 8.01 -2.76 0.79
N GLN A 122 7.62 -3.91 1.38
CA GLN A 122 6.23 -4.09 1.85
C GLN A 122 5.86 -3.00 2.87
N GLY A 123 6.77 -2.68 3.79
CA GLY A 123 6.59 -1.60 4.76
C GLY A 123 6.34 -0.26 4.10
N ILE A 124 7.21 0.16 3.18
CA ILE A 124 7.05 1.44 2.47
C ILE A 124 5.73 1.49 1.68
N CYS A 125 5.39 0.41 0.96
CA CYS A 125 4.16 0.33 0.20
C CYS A 125 2.91 0.48 1.10
N MET A 126 2.88 -0.21 2.24
CA MET A 126 1.72 -0.26 3.13
C MET A 126 1.63 0.93 4.10
N ASP A 127 2.74 1.33 4.73
CA ASP A 127 2.74 2.41 5.74
C ASP A 127 2.79 3.80 5.08
N GLU A 128 3.49 3.95 3.95
CA GLU A 128 3.76 5.27 3.36
C GLU A 128 2.85 5.52 2.15
N CYS A 129 2.79 4.58 1.19
CA CYS A 129 2.13 4.84 -0.09
C CYS A 129 0.60 4.72 -0.04
N VAL A 130 0.07 3.55 0.32
CA VAL A 130 -1.37 3.24 0.20
C VAL A 130 -2.24 4.23 0.99
N PRO A 131 -1.94 4.56 2.27
CA PRO A 131 -2.78 5.47 3.03
C PRO A 131 -2.68 6.94 2.54
N ALA A 132 -1.50 7.36 2.07
CA ALA A 132 -1.27 8.71 1.56
C ALA A 132 -1.97 8.97 0.22
N THR A 133 -2.15 7.94 -0.60
CA THR A 133 -2.79 8.00 -1.92
C THR A 133 -4.28 7.60 -1.89
N LEU A 134 -4.81 7.27 -0.72
CA LEU A 134 -6.25 7.03 -0.54
C LEU A 134 -7.12 8.23 -0.96
N PRO A 135 -6.82 9.49 -0.57
CA PRO A 135 -7.66 10.63 -0.90
C PRO A 135 -7.76 10.92 -2.41
N SER A 136 -6.70 10.67 -3.18
CA SER A 136 -6.69 10.81 -4.64
C SER A 136 -7.28 9.62 -5.39
N GLY A 137 -7.55 8.52 -4.70
CA GLY A 137 -7.97 7.27 -5.34
C GLY A 137 -6.86 6.57 -6.13
N THR A 138 -5.58 6.94 -5.93
CA THR A 138 -4.42 6.37 -6.66
C THR A 138 -3.71 5.27 -5.86
N TYR A 139 -4.28 4.80 -4.77
CA TYR A 139 -3.74 3.74 -3.92
C TYR A 139 -3.51 2.41 -4.65
N THR A 140 -4.20 2.16 -5.77
CA THR A 140 -3.94 1.01 -6.64
C THR A 140 -2.59 1.10 -7.34
N GLU A 141 -2.03 2.30 -7.52
CA GLU A 141 -0.75 2.45 -8.23
C GLU A 141 0.46 2.20 -7.32
N CYS A 142 0.24 2.18 -6.00
CA CYS A 142 1.30 1.98 -5.01
C CYS A 142 2.03 0.65 -5.18
N TYR A 143 1.31 -0.45 -5.39
CA TYR A 143 1.96 -1.75 -5.57
C TYR A 143 2.74 -1.80 -6.90
N GLY A 144 2.25 -1.15 -7.97
CA GLY A 144 2.94 -1.07 -9.25
C GLY A 144 4.29 -0.35 -9.13
N MET A 145 4.30 0.77 -8.40
CA MET A 145 5.51 1.54 -8.11
C MET A 145 6.49 0.78 -7.20
N CYS A 146 5.98 0.15 -6.13
CA CYS A 146 6.82 -0.51 -5.14
C CYS A 146 7.33 -1.89 -5.59
N ALA A 147 6.57 -2.63 -6.40
CA ALA A 147 6.93 -3.98 -6.82
C ALA A 147 7.80 -4.03 -8.06
N ASN A 148 7.88 -2.95 -8.85
CA ASN A 148 8.62 -2.94 -10.10
C ASN A 148 10.14 -2.81 -9.85
N PRO A 149 10.93 -3.87 -10.11
CA PRO A 149 12.37 -3.85 -9.85
C PRO A 149 13.14 -2.86 -10.73
N ASP A 150 12.65 -2.58 -11.95
CA ASP A 150 13.28 -1.62 -12.86
C ASP A 150 13.19 -0.19 -12.33
N LEU A 151 12.06 0.12 -11.68
CA LEU A 151 11.84 1.44 -11.10
C LEU A 151 12.56 1.59 -9.78
N THR A 152 12.60 0.51 -9.00
CA THR A 152 13.10 0.50 -7.63
C THR A 152 14.58 0.12 -7.54
N ALA A 153 15.27 -0.01 -8.67
CA ALA A 153 16.69 -0.42 -8.74
C ALA A 153 16.97 -1.69 -7.93
N GLY A 154 16.20 -2.76 -8.22
CA GLY A 154 16.28 -4.02 -7.47
C GLY A 154 15.68 -3.92 -6.06
N ARG A 155 14.60 -3.16 -5.89
CA ARG A 155 13.91 -2.93 -4.59
C ARG A 155 14.78 -2.21 -3.55
N ASN A 156 15.63 -1.30 -4.00
CA ASN A 156 16.35 -0.38 -3.12
C ASN A 156 15.34 0.52 -2.36
N PRO A 157 15.31 0.49 -1.02
CA PRO A 157 14.33 1.24 -0.23
C PRO A 157 14.31 2.75 -0.48
N ALA A 158 15.46 3.37 -0.75
CA ALA A 158 15.52 4.80 -1.07
C ALA A 158 14.83 5.08 -2.41
N ARG A 159 15.08 4.23 -3.41
CA ARG A 159 14.44 4.36 -4.72
C ARG A 159 12.94 4.10 -4.65
N VAL A 160 12.51 3.11 -3.86
CA VAL A 160 11.08 2.86 -3.60
C VAL A 160 10.40 4.11 -3.03
N ARG A 161 11.03 4.77 -2.04
CA ARG A 161 10.49 6.02 -1.48
C ARG A 161 10.43 7.16 -2.49
N GLU A 162 11.44 7.34 -3.34
CA GLU A 162 11.37 8.34 -4.41
C GLU A 162 10.17 8.11 -5.35
N CYS A 163 9.89 6.85 -5.71
CA CYS A 163 8.71 6.49 -6.51
C CYS A 163 7.41 6.85 -5.78
N VAL A 164 7.32 6.49 -4.50
CA VAL A 164 6.15 6.72 -3.65
C VAL A 164 5.92 8.22 -3.43
N ASP A 165 6.96 8.98 -3.12
CA ASP A 165 6.91 10.43 -2.95
C ASP A 165 6.48 11.14 -4.24
N CYS A 166 6.93 10.63 -5.39
CA CYS A 166 6.45 11.12 -6.67
C CYS A 166 4.95 10.86 -6.83
N LEU A 167 4.49 9.63 -6.59
CA LEU A 167 3.09 9.24 -6.72
C LEU A 167 2.17 10.06 -5.78
N ILE A 168 2.57 10.22 -4.52
CA ILE A 168 1.85 11.03 -3.53
C ILE A 168 1.75 12.48 -4.00
N ALA A 169 2.85 13.04 -4.50
CA ALA A 169 2.89 14.45 -4.86
C ALA A 169 2.17 14.77 -6.19
N VAL A 170 2.21 13.88 -7.18
CA VAL A 170 1.45 14.10 -8.43
C VAL A 170 -0.05 13.93 -8.24
N ASN A 171 -0.44 13.15 -7.22
CA ASN A 171 -1.79 13.03 -6.68
C ASN A 171 -2.90 12.84 -7.74
N SER A 172 -2.56 12.21 -8.87
CA SER A 172 -3.43 12.04 -10.03
C SER A 172 -3.09 10.75 -10.75
N SER A 173 -4.12 9.95 -11.07
CA SER A 173 -3.98 8.72 -11.85
C SER A 173 -3.44 8.98 -13.26
N SER A 174 -3.71 10.15 -13.85
CA SER A 174 -3.16 10.54 -15.16
C SER A 174 -1.65 10.80 -15.14
N ASN A 175 -1.08 11.09 -13.96
CA ASN A 175 0.32 11.47 -13.80
C ASN A 175 1.18 10.39 -13.12
N PHE A 176 0.58 9.28 -12.68
CA PHE A 176 1.32 8.08 -12.23
C PHE A 176 2.35 7.66 -13.30
N TYR A 177 1.92 7.65 -14.58
CA TYR A 177 2.79 7.34 -15.71
C TYR A 177 3.97 8.32 -15.80
N GLY A 178 3.78 9.58 -15.42
CA GLY A 178 4.85 10.56 -15.34
C GLY A 178 5.97 10.10 -14.41
N CYS A 179 5.64 9.62 -13.21
CA CYS A 179 6.64 9.14 -12.24
C CYS A 179 7.43 7.93 -12.79
N ASP A 180 6.75 6.95 -13.37
CA ASP A 180 7.39 5.78 -14.03
C ASP A 180 8.33 6.23 -15.15
N GLN A 181 7.87 7.15 -16.01
CA GLN A 181 8.65 7.65 -17.13
C GLN A 181 9.84 8.52 -16.71
N CYS A 182 9.71 9.33 -15.66
CA CYS A 182 10.84 10.10 -15.13
C CYS A 182 11.97 9.17 -14.68
N ILE A 183 11.62 8.08 -14.00
CA ILE A 183 12.59 7.09 -13.52
C ILE A 183 13.23 6.38 -14.72
N ARG A 184 12.42 5.86 -15.65
CA ARG A 184 12.93 5.14 -16.83
C ARG A 184 13.79 6.02 -17.73
N SER A 185 13.38 7.27 -17.97
CA SER A 185 14.07 8.20 -18.87
C SER A 185 15.41 8.70 -18.32
N THR A 186 15.62 8.57 -17.00
CA THR A 186 16.82 9.07 -16.32
C THR A 186 17.77 7.96 -15.85
N ASN A 187 17.34 6.69 -15.87
CA ASN A 187 18.14 5.55 -15.39
C ASN A 187 19.51 5.42 -16.06
N ASP A 188 19.59 5.67 -17.36
CA ASP A 188 20.82 5.48 -18.15
C ASP A 188 21.66 6.76 -18.28
N LEU A 189 21.26 7.85 -17.60
CA LEU A 189 21.99 9.12 -17.67
C LEU A 189 23.20 9.11 -16.72
N PRO A 190 24.34 9.73 -17.10
CA PRO A 190 25.49 9.86 -16.21
C PRO A 190 25.18 10.55 -14.88
N ASN A 191 24.19 11.45 -14.86
CA ASN A 191 23.68 12.19 -13.71
C ASN A 191 22.25 11.75 -13.31
N ALA A 192 22.00 10.43 -13.34
CA ALA A 192 20.68 9.84 -13.15
C ALA A 192 19.93 10.25 -11.86
N ALA A 193 20.63 10.66 -10.81
CA ALA A 193 20.01 11.10 -9.57
C ALA A 193 19.46 12.52 -9.70
N GLU A 194 20.29 13.46 -10.16
CA GLU A 194 19.94 14.87 -10.37
C GLU A 194 18.85 15.01 -11.43
N ALA A 195 19.02 14.34 -12.58
CA ALA A 195 18.06 14.39 -13.69
C ALA A 195 16.66 13.90 -13.23
N ARG A 196 16.62 12.89 -12.37
CA ARG A 196 15.38 12.33 -11.83
C ARG A 196 14.74 13.23 -10.79
N ALA A 197 15.53 13.82 -9.90
CA ALA A 197 15.05 14.79 -8.93
C ALA A 197 14.40 15.99 -9.64
N GLU A 198 15.03 16.50 -10.70
CA GLU A 198 14.45 17.58 -11.51
C GLU A 198 13.20 17.14 -12.27
N CYS A 199 13.20 15.94 -12.85
CA CYS A 199 12.04 15.39 -13.55
C CYS A 199 10.83 15.29 -12.62
N ILE A 200 11.01 14.68 -11.45
CA ILE A 200 9.96 14.53 -10.42
C ILE A 200 9.54 15.91 -9.91
N GLY A 201 10.48 16.82 -9.66
CA GLY A 201 10.19 18.20 -9.25
C GLY A 201 9.35 18.95 -10.28
N CYS A 202 9.64 18.80 -11.57
CA CYS A 202 8.84 19.33 -12.66
C CYS A 202 7.42 18.72 -12.66
N LEU A 203 7.28 17.40 -12.55
CA LEU A 203 5.95 16.75 -12.53
C LEU A 203 5.05 17.28 -11.42
N LYS A 204 5.62 17.50 -10.22
CA LYS A 204 4.89 18.06 -9.08
C LYS A 204 4.28 19.43 -9.39
N THR A 205 4.93 20.23 -10.22
CA THR A 205 4.42 21.56 -10.61
C THR A 205 3.40 21.53 -11.75
N LEU A 206 3.33 20.43 -12.50
CA LEU A 206 2.36 20.28 -13.58
C LEU A 206 1.00 19.73 -13.10
N VAL A 207 0.86 19.41 -11.81
CA VAL A 207 -0.40 18.94 -11.23
C VAL A 207 -1.48 20.01 -11.42
N GLY A 208 -2.60 19.63 -12.06
CA GLY A 208 -3.72 20.52 -12.34
C GLY A 208 -3.53 21.43 -13.57
N THR A 209 -2.42 21.28 -14.29
CA THR A 209 -2.21 21.99 -15.57
C THR A 209 -2.67 21.14 -16.76
N SER A 210 -2.91 21.76 -17.92
CA SER A 210 -3.13 21.04 -19.18
C SER A 210 -1.83 20.50 -19.80
N TRP A 211 -0.69 20.73 -19.14
CA TRP A 211 0.62 20.37 -19.65
C TRP A 211 0.84 18.87 -19.56
N PRO A 212 1.14 18.22 -20.68
CA PRO A 212 1.44 16.81 -20.67
C PRO A 212 2.73 16.48 -19.88
N PRO A 213 2.73 15.41 -19.06
CA PRO A 213 3.88 15.04 -18.22
C PRO A 213 5.15 14.71 -19.03
N GLN A 214 5.03 14.42 -20.34
CA GLN A 214 6.17 14.18 -21.23
C GLN A 214 7.17 15.31 -21.36
N TYR A 215 6.76 16.53 -21.06
CA TYR A 215 7.67 17.65 -21.11
C TYR A 215 8.73 17.57 -20.00
N CYS A 216 8.36 17.10 -18.81
CA CYS A 216 9.30 16.94 -17.70
C CYS A 216 10.38 15.88 -18.00
N PHE A 217 9.98 14.70 -18.48
CA PHE A 217 10.97 13.67 -18.81
C PHE A 217 11.75 13.95 -20.09
N SER A 218 11.24 14.82 -20.98
CA SER A 218 12.01 15.34 -22.09
C SER A 218 13.07 16.35 -21.62
N CYS A 219 12.74 17.28 -20.73
CA CYS A 219 13.73 18.18 -20.10
C CYS A 219 14.81 17.40 -19.36
N ALA A 220 14.44 16.35 -18.62
CA ALA A 220 15.37 15.53 -17.87
C ALA A 220 16.42 14.79 -18.74
N ARG A 221 16.16 14.65 -20.04
CA ARG A 221 17.08 14.02 -21.01
C ARG A 221 18.02 15.01 -21.71
N LEU A 222 17.96 16.29 -21.36
CA LEU A 222 18.89 17.28 -21.89
C LEU A 222 20.34 16.97 -21.46
N PRO A 223 21.33 17.35 -22.28
CA PRO A 223 22.69 16.81 -22.18
C PRO A 223 23.48 17.27 -20.94
N SER A 224 23.06 18.34 -20.26
CA SER A 224 23.73 18.86 -19.07
C SER A 224 22.75 19.06 -17.91
N VAL A 225 23.24 18.99 -16.67
CA VAL A 225 22.47 19.29 -15.45
C VAL A 225 21.85 20.68 -15.54
N GLN A 226 22.60 21.66 -16.06
CA GLN A 226 22.13 23.03 -16.21
C GLN A 226 20.96 23.11 -17.20
N ALA A 227 21.09 22.48 -18.37
CA ALA A 227 20.02 22.46 -19.37
C ALA A 227 18.75 21.77 -18.84
N GLN A 228 18.92 20.67 -18.10
CA GLN A 228 17.80 19.97 -17.44
C GLN A 228 17.06 20.90 -16.48
N SER A 229 17.81 21.61 -15.61
CA SER A 229 17.26 22.55 -14.63
C SER A 229 16.61 23.77 -15.29
N ASP A 230 17.27 24.41 -16.26
CA ASP A 230 16.75 25.56 -17.02
C ASP A 230 15.43 25.24 -17.72
N CYS A 231 15.35 24.06 -18.36
CA CYS A 231 14.14 23.59 -19.03
C CYS A 231 13.02 23.34 -18.01
N ALA A 232 13.30 22.65 -16.91
CA ALA A 232 12.33 22.40 -15.86
C ALA A 232 11.82 23.71 -15.22
N GLU A 233 12.69 24.67 -14.94
CA GLU A 233 12.30 25.99 -14.44
C GLU A 233 11.42 26.78 -15.41
N CYS A 234 11.76 26.75 -16.70
CA CYS A 234 10.95 27.41 -17.72
C CYS A 234 9.54 26.80 -17.80
N LEU A 235 9.42 25.47 -17.74
CA LEU A 235 8.13 24.79 -17.67
C LEU A 235 7.35 25.14 -16.40
N LYS A 236 8.02 25.19 -15.24
CA LYS A 236 7.43 25.61 -13.95
C LYS A 236 6.82 27.02 -14.03
N LYS A 237 7.40 27.90 -14.86
CA LYS A 237 6.92 29.27 -15.11
C LYS A 237 5.83 29.36 -16.20
N GLY A 238 5.40 28.22 -16.77
CA GLY A 238 4.37 28.15 -17.81
C GLY A 238 4.88 28.44 -19.23
N GLY A 239 6.20 28.41 -19.46
CA GLY A 239 6.78 28.64 -20.79
C GLY A 239 6.51 27.50 -21.77
N ASP A 240 6.41 27.80 -23.07
CA ASP A 240 6.22 26.80 -24.15
C ASP A 240 7.34 25.72 -24.13
N PHE A 241 7.00 24.43 -24.29
CA PHE A 241 7.99 23.35 -24.25
C PHE A 241 9.12 23.54 -25.27
N ASN A 242 8.81 23.98 -26.49
CA ASN A 242 9.81 24.19 -27.53
C ASN A 242 10.69 25.41 -27.21
N VAL A 243 10.16 26.40 -26.50
CA VAL A 243 10.93 27.55 -26.04
C VAL A 243 11.86 27.14 -24.90
N CYS A 244 11.34 26.40 -23.91
CA CYS A 244 12.10 25.96 -22.75
C CYS A 244 13.27 25.04 -23.13
N THR A 245 13.03 24.06 -24.02
CA THR A 245 14.08 23.15 -24.49
C THR A 245 15.15 23.86 -25.32
N LYS A 246 14.76 24.78 -26.22
CA LYS A 246 15.72 25.54 -27.03
C LYS A 246 16.59 26.47 -26.18
N ALA A 247 15.98 27.19 -25.24
CA ALA A 247 16.71 28.10 -24.35
C ALA A 247 17.76 27.34 -23.52
N ALA A 248 17.40 26.16 -23.02
CA ALA A 248 18.27 25.29 -22.23
C ALA A 248 19.44 24.66 -23.01
N THR A 249 19.37 24.59 -24.35
CA THR A 249 20.46 24.03 -25.18
C THR A 249 21.49 25.07 -25.64
N ILE A 250 21.26 26.35 -25.36
CA ILE A 250 22.14 27.45 -25.77
C ILE A 250 23.08 27.88 -24.62
N THR A 251 22.78 27.47 -23.39
CA THR A 251 23.60 27.65 -22.18
C THR A 251 24.70 26.59 -22.03
#